data_AF-A0A534HRR1-F1
#
_entry.id   AF-A0A534HRR1-F1
#
_cell.length_a   1.000
_cell.length_b   1.000
_cell.length_c   1.000
_cell.angle_alpha   90.00
_cell.angle_beta   90.00
_cell.angle_gamma   90.00
#
_symmetry.space_group_name_H-M   'P 1'
#
loop_
_entity.id
_entity.type
_entity.pdbx_description
1 polymer ?
#
loop_
_entity_poly.entity_id
_entity_poly.type
_entity_poly.pdbx_seq_one_letter_code
_entity_poly.pdbx_strand_id
1 'polypeptide(L)'
;MRGVTKRIQSIKFALLSPDEIRRMSATKIITADTYDDDGFPIDMGLMDSHLGVIEPGLRCKTCGGKVDDCPGHFGHIDLAMPVIHVGYVKDIKKLLQATCRKCGRLLLTRQQAMEYMAEMEQVEELGGDVTDVGFVTKETAREAQKRQRCPHCGEEQGKITLDKPTTFREDGHKLTPKEVRERLERIPNEDLRVLGMNPEVARPEWMVLTALLVPPVTVRPSITLESGDRSEDDLTHKLVDVLRINQRLRENRDAGAPQLIVEDLWELLQYHVTTYFDN
;
A
#
# COMPACT_ATOMS: atom_id res chain seq x y z
N MET A 1 -5.51 -22.79 -33.95
CA MET A 1 -6.28 -21.53 -34.12
C MET A 1 -5.28 -20.39 -34.15
N ARG A 2 -5.16 -19.65 -35.27
CA ARG A 2 -4.32 -18.44 -35.32
C ARG A 2 -5.04 -17.36 -34.51
N GLY A 3 -4.61 -17.17 -33.26
CA GLY A 3 -5.19 -16.17 -32.36
C GLY A 3 -5.02 -14.77 -32.94
N VAL A 4 -6.07 -13.96 -32.89
CA VAL A 4 -5.99 -12.54 -33.25
C VAL A 4 -5.03 -11.86 -32.28
N THR A 5 -3.90 -11.38 -32.78
CA THR A 5 -2.91 -10.67 -31.98
C THR A 5 -3.45 -9.28 -31.66
N LYS A 6 -3.76 -9.04 -30.38
CA LYS A 6 -4.16 -7.71 -29.89
C LYS A 6 -2.91 -6.89 -29.55
N ARG A 7 -2.97 -5.58 -29.78
CA ARG A 7 -1.95 -4.61 -29.35
C ARG A 7 -2.48 -3.83 -28.14
N ILE A 8 -1.58 -3.43 -27.24
CA ILE A 8 -1.92 -2.60 -26.08
C ILE A 8 -2.29 -1.20 -26.58
N GLN A 9 -3.49 -0.73 -26.27
CA GLN A 9 -3.97 0.61 -26.65
C GLN A 9 -3.61 1.66 -25.61
N SER A 10 -3.77 1.35 -24.33
CA SER A 10 -3.56 2.27 -23.20
C SER A 10 -3.24 1.50 -21.93
N ILE A 11 -2.54 2.15 -21.00
CA ILE A 11 -2.27 1.64 -19.65
C ILE A 11 -2.97 2.57 -18.67
N LYS A 12 -3.76 2.00 -17.76
CA LYS A 12 -4.42 2.74 -16.68
C LYS A 12 -3.71 2.38 -15.38
N PHE A 13 -3.17 3.40 -14.71
CA PHE A 13 -2.55 3.24 -13.40
C PHE A 13 -3.62 3.32 -12.31
N ALA A 14 -3.50 2.47 -11.30
CA ALA A 14 -4.41 2.38 -10.17
C ALA A 14 -3.63 2.01 -8.91
N LEU A 15 -4.18 2.31 -7.75
CA LEU A 15 -3.74 1.76 -6.48
C LEU A 15 -4.41 0.40 -6.30
N LEU A 16 -3.63 -0.62 -5.93
CA LEU A 16 -4.17 -1.94 -5.67
C LEU A 16 -4.93 -1.94 -4.34
N SER A 17 -6.21 -2.27 -4.41
CA SER A 17 -6.99 -2.50 -3.19
C SER A 17 -6.53 -3.79 -2.48
N PRO A 18 -6.72 -3.90 -1.15
CA PRO A 18 -6.39 -5.12 -0.42
C PRO A 18 -7.09 -6.37 -0.98
N ASP A 19 -8.29 -6.22 -1.51
CA ASP A 19 -9.07 -7.33 -2.07
C ASP A 19 -8.57 -7.75 -3.46
N GLU A 20 -8.08 -6.80 -4.26
CA GLU A 20 -7.38 -7.12 -5.52
C GLU A 20 -6.06 -7.83 -5.25
N ILE A 21 -5.28 -7.38 -4.26
CA ILE A 21 -4.03 -8.05 -3.85
C ILE A 21 -4.30 -9.51 -3.52
N ARG A 22 -5.33 -9.78 -2.71
CA ARG A 22 -5.70 -11.17 -2.33
C ARG A 22 -6.21 -11.97 -3.53
N ARG A 23 -6.96 -11.36 -4.45
CA ARG A 23 -7.51 -12.04 -5.63
C ARG A 23 -6.44 -12.35 -6.68
N MET A 24 -5.46 -11.47 -6.84
CA MET A 24 -4.33 -11.67 -7.76
C MET A 24 -3.33 -12.70 -7.24
N SER A 25 -3.33 -12.93 -5.93
CA SER A 25 -2.38 -13.80 -5.29
C SER A 25 -2.72 -15.28 -5.49
N ALA A 26 -1.71 -16.06 -5.88
CA ALA A 26 -1.82 -17.51 -6.01
C ALA A 26 -1.81 -18.23 -4.66
N THR A 27 -1.02 -17.73 -3.70
CA THR A 27 -0.92 -18.31 -2.35
C THR A 27 -0.66 -17.23 -1.30
N LYS A 28 -1.16 -17.50 -0.08
CA LYS A 28 -0.87 -16.68 1.09
C LYS A 28 0.45 -17.14 1.70
N ILE A 29 1.35 -16.19 1.93
CA ILE A 29 2.64 -16.47 2.53
C ILE A 29 2.54 -16.28 4.03
N ILE A 30 2.89 -17.34 4.75
CA ILE A 30 2.83 -17.40 6.22
C ILE A 30 4.20 -17.69 6.77
N THR A 31 4.96 -18.61 6.18
CA THR A 31 6.24 -19.08 6.72
C THR A 31 7.39 -18.17 6.28
N ALA A 32 8.27 -17.82 7.22
CA ALA A 32 9.40 -16.93 6.93
C ALA A 32 10.62 -17.66 6.37
N ASP A 33 10.74 -18.97 6.64
CA ASP A 33 11.83 -19.79 6.12
C ASP A 33 11.63 -20.10 4.62
N THR A 34 12.73 -20.16 3.87
CA THR A 34 12.70 -20.31 2.40
C THR A 34 12.73 -21.76 1.97
N TYR A 35 13.69 -22.53 2.47
CA TYR A 35 13.90 -23.95 2.17
C TYR A 35 13.90 -24.80 3.46
N ASP A 36 13.51 -26.06 3.34
CA ASP A 36 13.62 -27.04 4.42
C ASP A 36 15.04 -27.61 4.56
N ASP A 37 15.26 -28.47 5.55
CA ASP A 37 16.56 -29.11 5.82
C ASP A 37 17.06 -29.98 4.65
N ASP A 38 16.13 -30.45 3.79
CA ASP A 38 16.42 -31.24 2.60
C ASP A 38 16.69 -30.36 1.35
N GLY A 39 16.57 -29.03 1.48
CA GLY A 39 16.80 -28.06 0.42
C GLY A 39 15.61 -27.85 -0.53
N PHE A 40 14.43 -28.35 -0.19
CA PHE A 40 13.21 -28.15 -0.96
C PHE A 40 12.46 -26.88 -0.53
N PRO A 41 11.75 -26.22 -1.46
CA PRO A 41 10.97 -25.04 -1.10
C PRO A 41 9.82 -25.37 -0.15
N ILE A 42 9.64 -24.54 0.88
CA ILE A 42 8.58 -24.73 1.88
C ILE A 42 7.23 -24.23 1.34
N ASP A 43 6.18 -25.03 1.53
CA ASP A 43 4.80 -24.65 1.22
C ASP A 43 4.35 -23.46 2.10
N MET A 44 3.64 -22.49 1.51
CA MET A 44 3.28 -21.21 2.13
C MET A 44 4.49 -20.35 2.59
N GLY A 45 5.70 -20.67 2.12
CA GLY A 45 6.91 -19.87 2.29
C GLY A 45 7.15 -18.88 1.15
N LEU A 46 8.27 -18.16 1.20
CA LEU A 46 8.65 -17.18 0.17
C LEU A 46 9.10 -17.83 -1.15
N MET A 47 9.52 -19.10 -1.12
CA MET A 47 9.92 -19.88 -2.30
C MET A 47 8.85 -20.89 -2.72
N ASP A 48 7.61 -20.74 -2.24
CA ASP A 48 6.51 -21.64 -2.59
C ASP A 48 6.37 -21.78 -4.13
N SER A 49 6.39 -23.02 -4.61
CA SER A 49 6.24 -23.39 -6.02
C SER A 49 4.95 -22.90 -6.71
N HIS A 50 3.95 -22.41 -5.97
CA HIS A 50 2.80 -21.67 -6.52
C HIS A 50 3.21 -20.29 -7.08
N LEU A 51 4.26 -19.68 -6.55
CA LEU A 51 4.75 -18.35 -6.95
C LEU A 51 5.64 -18.39 -8.20
N GLY A 52 6.07 -19.59 -8.61
CA GLY A 52 6.94 -19.81 -9.75
C GLY A 52 7.96 -20.90 -9.46
N VAL A 53 8.80 -21.21 -10.45
CA VAL A 53 9.90 -22.16 -10.31
C VAL A 53 11.15 -21.56 -10.95
N ILE A 54 12.29 -21.74 -10.28
CA ILE A 54 13.60 -21.31 -10.76
C ILE A 54 14.56 -22.48 -11.01
N GLU A 55 14.26 -23.66 -10.46
CA GLU A 55 15.11 -24.84 -10.59
C GLU A 55 14.69 -25.74 -11.75
N PRO A 56 15.65 -26.25 -12.55
CA PRO A 56 15.39 -27.27 -13.55
C PRO A 56 14.82 -28.54 -12.91
N GLY A 57 13.69 -29.04 -13.43
CA GLY A 57 13.05 -30.26 -12.95
C GLY A 57 11.80 -30.01 -12.10
N LEU A 58 11.65 -28.82 -11.52
CA LEU A 58 10.42 -28.41 -10.85
C LEU A 58 9.38 -27.88 -11.85
N ARG A 59 8.11 -27.98 -11.47
CA ARG A 59 6.97 -27.43 -12.22
C ARG A 59 6.16 -26.54 -11.29
N CYS A 60 5.72 -25.40 -11.82
CA CYS A 60 4.91 -24.48 -11.03
C CYS A 60 3.56 -25.12 -10.69
N LYS A 61 3.16 -25.06 -9.41
CA LYS A 61 1.87 -25.60 -8.96
C LYS A 61 0.66 -24.81 -9.50
N THR A 62 0.86 -23.54 -9.89
CA THR A 62 -0.22 -22.66 -10.39
C THR A 62 -0.47 -22.81 -11.88
N CYS A 63 0.57 -22.81 -12.72
CA CYS A 63 0.42 -22.89 -14.19
C CYS A 63 0.92 -24.19 -14.83
N GLY A 64 1.65 -25.04 -14.09
CA GLY A 64 2.26 -26.27 -14.62
C GLY A 64 3.49 -26.07 -15.52
N GLY A 65 3.86 -24.81 -15.77
CA GLY A 65 5.01 -24.42 -16.58
C GLY A 65 6.34 -24.79 -15.94
N LYS A 66 7.36 -24.96 -16.78
CA LYS A 66 8.77 -25.08 -16.38
C LYS A 66 9.39 -23.68 -16.23
N VAL A 67 10.66 -23.60 -15.86
CA VAL A 67 11.41 -22.34 -15.65
C VAL A 67 11.26 -21.37 -16.83
N ASP A 68 11.44 -21.84 -18.08
CA ASP A 68 11.38 -20.98 -19.27
C ASP A 68 9.96 -20.54 -19.67
N ASP A 69 8.94 -21.31 -19.27
CA ASP A 69 7.55 -21.09 -19.68
C ASP A 69 6.72 -20.37 -18.60
N CYS A 70 7.16 -20.41 -17.34
CA CYS A 70 6.41 -19.86 -16.22
C CYS A 70 6.65 -18.35 -16.08
N PRO A 71 5.60 -17.50 -16.20
CA PRO A 71 5.75 -16.06 -16.02
C PRO A 71 5.99 -15.65 -14.56
N GLY A 72 5.75 -16.57 -13.61
CA GLY A 72 5.68 -16.28 -12.18
C GLY A 72 4.30 -15.80 -11.74
N HIS A 73 3.99 -16.00 -10.46
CA HIS A 73 2.70 -15.65 -9.87
C HIS A 73 2.90 -14.92 -8.55
N PHE A 74 2.05 -13.91 -8.30
CA PHE A 74 2.17 -13.10 -7.09
C PHE A 74 1.67 -13.86 -5.85
N GLY A 75 2.31 -13.58 -4.73
CA GLY A 75 1.87 -13.97 -3.40
C GLY A 75 1.27 -12.78 -2.65
N HIS A 76 0.75 -13.01 -1.45
CA HIS A 76 0.43 -11.92 -0.54
C HIS A 76 0.71 -12.29 0.91
N ILE A 77 0.99 -11.26 1.71
CA ILE A 77 1.11 -11.32 3.17
C ILE A 77 -0.02 -10.49 3.74
N ASP A 78 -0.85 -11.10 4.60
CA ASP A 78 -1.79 -10.34 5.42
C ASP A 78 -1.02 -9.69 6.57
N LEU A 79 -1.00 -8.36 6.60
CA LEU A 79 -0.36 -7.61 7.66
C LEU A 79 -1.22 -7.71 8.93
N ALA A 80 -0.57 -7.95 10.07
CA ALA A 80 -1.23 -8.09 11.36
C ALA A 80 -1.89 -6.77 11.79
N MET A 81 -1.26 -5.65 11.45
CA MET A 81 -1.73 -4.29 11.70
C MET A 81 -1.50 -3.43 10.46
N PRO A 82 -2.29 -2.36 10.24
CA PRO A 82 -2.16 -1.52 9.05
C PRO A 82 -0.81 -0.77 9.03
N VAL A 83 -0.22 -0.61 7.85
CA VAL A 83 1.09 0.02 7.66
C VAL A 83 0.99 1.14 6.64
N ILE A 84 1.57 2.31 6.93
CA ILE A 84 1.54 3.45 6.02
C ILE A 84 2.56 3.23 4.90
N HIS A 85 2.13 3.35 3.65
CA HIS A 85 3.02 3.26 2.52
C HIS A 85 3.86 4.54 2.38
N VAL A 86 5.20 4.43 2.41
CA VAL A 86 6.14 5.57 2.42
C VAL A 86 5.96 6.50 1.21
N GLY A 87 5.66 5.95 0.04
CA GLY A 87 5.46 6.73 -1.19
C GLY A 87 4.28 7.71 -1.14
N TYR A 88 3.26 7.45 -0.30
CA TYR A 88 2.02 8.26 -0.25
C TYR A 88 1.92 9.15 0.99
N VAL A 89 2.98 9.24 1.80
CA VAL A 89 2.96 10.03 3.05
C VAL A 89 2.57 11.50 2.81
N LYS A 90 3.02 12.10 1.71
CA LYS A 90 2.68 13.48 1.36
C LYS A 90 1.19 13.65 1.02
N ASP A 91 0.62 12.69 0.30
CA ASP A 91 -0.78 12.70 -0.09
C ASP A 91 -1.68 12.45 1.11
N ILE A 92 -1.34 11.46 1.95
CA ILE A 92 -2.03 11.22 3.23
C ILE A 92 -2.02 12.49 4.09
N LYS A 93 -0.87 13.19 4.19
CA LYS A 93 -0.79 14.46 4.92
C LYS A 93 -1.77 15.49 4.34
N LYS A 94 -1.79 15.66 3.03
CA LYS A 94 -2.67 16.61 2.32
C LYS A 94 -4.14 16.30 2.63
N LEU A 95 -4.54 15.02 2.56
CA LEU A 95 -5.90 14.57 2.83
C LEU A 95 -6.31 14.77 4.29
N LEU A 96 -5.45 14.38 5.25
CA LEU A 96 -5.71 14.57 6.68
C LEU A 96 -5.86 16.04 7.06
N GLN A 97 -5.17 16.94 6.37
CA GLN A 97 -5.23 18.38 6.59
C GLN A 97 -6.41 19.06 5.87
N ALA A 98 -6.91 18.49 4.77
CA ALA A 98 -7.99 19.06 3.98
C ALA A 98 -9.39 18.54 4.38
N THR A 99 -9.46 17.42 5.10
CA THR A 99 -10.73 16.78 5.48
C THR A 99 -10.97 16.86 6.99
N CYS A 100 -12.24 16.83 7.38
CA CYS A 100 -12.62 16.91 8.78
C CYS A 100 -12.34 15.59 9.52
N ARG A 101 -11.66 15.67 10.67
CA ARG A 101 -11.33 14.50 11.51
C ARG A 101 -12.53 13.64 11.94
N LYS A 102 -13.72 14.24 12.04
CA LYS A 102 -14.94 13.58 12.54
C LYS A 102 -15.86 13.12 11.43
N CYS A 103 -16.29 14.03 10.56
CA CYS A 103 -17.27 13.70 9.51
C CYS A 103 -16.65 13.25 8.17
N GLY A 104 -15.32 13.35 7.99
CA GLY A 104 -14.64 12.97 6.75
C GLY A 104 -14.88 13.91 5.56
N ARG A 105 -15.75 14.91 5.71
CA ARG A 105 -16.07 15.89 4.68
C ARG A 105 -14.90 16.84 4.41
N LEU A 106 -14.78 17.32 3.18
CA LEU A 106 -13.86 18.39 2.80
C LEU A 106 -14.14 19.66 3.63
N LEU A 107 -13.09 20.32 4.10
CA LEU A 107 -13.16 21.58 4.86
C LEU A 107 -13.45 22.80 3.96
N LEU A 108 -14.36 22.64 3.00
CA LEU A 108 -14.88 23.69 2.14
C LEU A 108 -16.41 23.65 2.15
N THR A 109 -17.03 24.77 1.80
CA THR A 109 -18.49 24.77 1.56
C THR A 109 -18.78 24.04 0.26
N ARG A 110 -20.03 23.55 0.11
CA ARG A 110 -20.45 22.90 -1.14
C ARG A 110 -20.30 23.81 -2.36
N GLN A 111 -20.54 25.11 -2.21
CA GLN A 111 -20.37 26.09 -3.29
C GLN A 111 -18.91 26.17 -3.74
N GLN A 112 -17.98 26.33 -2.80
CA GLN A 112 -16.55 26.37 -3.13
C GLN A 112 -16.06 25.06 -3.74
N ALA A 113 -16.54 23.92 -3.24
CA ALA A 113 -16.19 22.62 -3.79
C ALA A 113 -16.66 22.48 -5.25
N MET A 114 -17.85 22.99 -5.58
CA MET A 114 -18.36 23.02 -6.96
C MET A 114 -17.56 23.97 -7.85
N GLU A 115 -17.17 25.14 -7.34
CA GLU A 115 -16.32 26.10 -8.07
C GLU A 115 -14.97 25.47 -8.46
N TYR A 116 -14.28 24.84 -7.51
CA TYR A 116 -13.02 24.15 -7.80
C TYR A 116 -13.19 22.95 -8.74
N MET A 117 -14.31 22.22 -8.64
CA MET A 117 -14.59 21.11 -9.55
C MET A 117 -14.79 21.61 -10.99
N ALA A 118 -15.55 22.69 -11.19
CA ALA A 118 -15.74 23.31 -12.49
C ALA A 118 -14.43 23.87 -13.06
N GLU A 119 -13.57 24.44 -12.21
CA GLU A 119 -12.23 24.89 -12.61
C GLU A 119 -11.35 23.72 -13.09
N MET A 120 -11.39 22.58 -12.40
CA MET A 120 -10.66 21.38 -12.82
C MET A 120 -11.16 20.83 -14.17
N GLU A 121 -12.49 20.74 -14.34
CA GLU A 121 -13.10 20.31 -15.62
C GLU A 121 -12.70 21.24 -16.77
N GLN A 122 -12.69 22.55 -16.54
CA GLN A 122 -12.29 23.53 -17.54
C GLN A 122 -10.81 23.38 -17.94
N VAL A 123 -9.92 23.09 -16.98
CA VAL A 123 -8.50 22.83 -17.28
C VAL A 123 -8.35 21.57 -18.14
N GLU A 124 -9.09 20.51 -17.84
CA GLU A 124 -9.07 19.28 -18.64
C GLU A 124 -9.62 19.51 -20.07
N GLU A 125 -10.71 20.27 -20.22
CA GLU A 125 -11.29 20.60 -21.53
C GLU A 125 -10.34 21.44 -22.41
N LEU A 126 -9.56 22.33 -21.80
CA LEU A 126 -8.56 23.15 -22.50
C LEU A 126 -7.30 22.36 -22.86
N GLY A 127 -7.24 21.06 -22.53
CA GLY A 127 -6.10 20.19 -22.80
C GLY A 127 -4.95 20.36 -21.80
N GLY A 128 -5.23 20.88 -20.60
CA GLY A 128 -4.28 20.95 -19.50
C GLY A 128 -3.77 19.57 -19.12
N ASP A 129 -2.51 19.51 -18.69
CA ASP A 129 -1.88 18.25 -18.31
C ASP A 129 -2.08 17.93 -16.81
N VAL A 130 -1.51 16.81 -16.37
CA VAL A 130 -1.61 16.36 -14.96
C VAL A 130 -1.00 17.39 -14.00
N THR A 131 -0.05 18.21 -14.47
CA THR A 131 0.56 19.24 -13.63
C THR A 131 -0.37 20.41 -13.41
N ASP A 132 -1.09 20.84 -14.46
CA ASP A 132 -2.09 21.91 -14.38
C ASP A 132 -3.21 21.57 -13.41
N VAL A 133 -3.79 20.38 -13.54
CA VAL A 133 -4.79 19.84 -12.59
C VAL A 133 -4.18 19.69 -11.18
N GLY A 134 -2.90 19.30 -11.11
CA GLY A 134 -2.12 19.22 -9.89
C GLY A 134 -1.96 20.57 -9.16
N PHE A 135 -1.95 21.70 -9.86
CA PHE A 135 -1.91 23.03 -9.24
C PHE A 135 -3.26 23.37 -8.61
N VAL A 136 -4.37 23.18 -9.34
CA VAL A 136 -5.73 23.45 -8.83
C VAL A 136 -5.98 22.64 -7.56
N THR A 137 -5.71 21.33 -7.59
CA THR A 137 -5.93 20.45 -6.44
C THR A 137 -5.06 20.79 -5.23
N LYS A 138 -3.87 21.39 -5.43
CA LYS A 138 -3.02 21.88 -4.34
C LYS A 138 -3.60 23.15 -3.73
N GLU A 139 -4.10 24.07 -4.55
CA GLU A 139 -4.75 25.29 -4.09
C GLU A 139 -6.04 24.97 -3.33
N THR A 140 -6.88 24.07 -3.84
CA THR A 140 -8.08 23.59 -3.15
C THR A 140 -7.75 23.03 -1.75
N ALA A 141 -6.71 22.20 -1.66
CA ALA A 141 -6.28 21.66 -0.37
C ALA A 141 -5.71 22.74 0.56
N ARG A 142 -4.92 23.71 0.04
CA ARG A 142 -4.41 24.84 0.82
C ARG A 142 -5.54 25.70 1.37
N GLU A 143 -6.60 25.92 0.60
CA GLU A 143 -7.76 26.69 1.05
C GLU A 143 -8.55 25.94 2.13
N ALA A 144 -8.74 24.62 1.95
CA ALA A 144 -9.36 23.76 2.96
C ALA A 144 -8.58 23.79 4.30
N GLN A 145 -7.25 23.79 4.23
CA GLN A 145 -6.35 23.79 5.39
C GLN A 145 -6.42 25.04 6.26
N LYS A 146 -6.81 26.19 5.70
CA LYS A 146 -6.93 27.45 6.47
C LYS A 146 -8.09 27.41 7.46
N ARG A 147 -9.06 26.51 7.26
CA ARG A 147 -10.26 26.43 8.08
C ARG A 147 -10.01 25.63 9.35
N GLN A 148 -10.08 26.31 10.50
CA GLN A 148 -9.96 25.67 11.82
C GLN A 148 -11.24 24.97 12.28
N ARG A 149 -12.40 25.30 11.68
CA ARG A 149 -13.70 24.72 12.07
C ARG A 149 -14.41 24.14 10.86
N CYS A 150 -14.92 22.92 11.01
CA CYS A 150 -15.61 22.23 9.92
C CYS A 150 -16.94 22.95 9.57
N PRO A 151 -17.19 23.30 8.29
CA PRO A 151 -18.44 23.94 7.88
C PRO A 151 -19.66 22.99 7.90
N HIS A 152 -19.45 21.68 8.00
CA HIS A 152 -20.52 20.67 7.95
C HIS A 152 -20.97 20.20 9.33
N CYS A 153 -20.03 19.94 10.25
CA CYS A 153 -20.34 19.42 11.59
C CYS A 153 -19.88 20.34 12.74
N GLY A 154 -19.19 21.45 12.46
CA GLY A 154 -18.76 22.40 13.48
C GLY A 154 -17.59 21.96 14.36
N GLU A 155 -17.00 20.79 14.11
CA GLU A 155 -15.86 20.25 14.85
C GLU A 155 -14.58 21.09 14.61
N GLU A 156 -13.81 21.30 15.66
CA GLU A 156 -12.49 21.96 15.59
C GLU A 156 -11.45 21.01 15.00
N GLN A 157 -10.59 21.54 14.14
CA GLN A 157 -9.55 20.78 13.45
C GLN A 157 -8.21 21.00 14.14
N GLY A 158 -7.53 19.90 14.46
CA GLY A 158 -6.19 19.93 15.02
C GLY A 158 -5.13 20.17 13.95
N LYS A 159 -3.97 20.69 14.38
CA LYS A 159 -2.84 20.88 13.48
C LYS A 159 -2.16 19.54 13.21
N ILE A 160 -2.22 19.07 11.97
CA ILE A 160 -1.49 17.88 11.53
C ILE A 160 -0.04 18.23 11.19
N THR A 161 0.91 17.58 11.85
CA THR A 161 2.34 17.59 11.51
C THR A 161 2.80 16.20 11.08
N LEU A 162 3.92 16.17 10.34
CA LEU A 162 4.54 14.94 9.88
C LEU A 162 5.96 14.91 10.44
N ASP A 163 6.20 13.93 11.30
CA ASP A 163 7.52 13.53 11.73
C ASP A 163 8.01 12.48 10.72
N LYS A 164 9.00 12.86 9.91
CA LYS A 164 9.52 11.97 8.86
C LYS A 164 10.12 10.70 9.49
N PRO A 165 10.01 9.53 8.83
CA PRO A 165 9.50 9.35 7.47
C PRO A 165 7.97 9.16 7.37
N THR A 166 7.31 8.55 8.36
CA THR A 166 5.92 8.05 8.23
C THR A 166 5.01 8.38 9.42
N THR A 167 5.48 9.15 10.41
CA THR A 167 4.74 9.38 11.65
C THR A 167 3.91 10.67 11.60
N PHE A 168 2.60 10.56 11.70
CA PHE A 168 1.70 11.72 11.76
C PHE A 168 1.40 12.11 13.21
N ARG A 169 1.28 13.41 13.47
CA ARG A 169 0.79 13.93 14.76
C ARG A 169 -0.33 14.93 14.57
N GLU A 170 -1.31 14.89 15.46
CA GLU A 170 -2.37 15.88 15.61
C GLU A 170 -2.23 16.57 16.96
N ASP A 171 -1.95 17.88 16.96
CA ASP A 171 -1.74 18.68 18.19
C ASP A 171 -0.73 18.04 19.17
N GLY A 172 0.33 17.43 18.61
CA GLY A 172 1.39 16.74 19.36
C GLY A 172 1.14 15.26 19.65
N HIS A 173 -0.10 14.78 19.49
CA HIS A 173 -0.46 13.38 19.70
C HIS A 173 -0.17 12.55 18.44
N LYS A 174 0.54 11.44 18.60
CA LYS A 174 0.84 10.52 17.51
C LYS A 174 -0.44 9.85 17.01
N LEU A 175 -0.67 9.91 15.70
CA LEU A 175 -1.74 9.15 15.05
C LEU A 175 -1.22 7.78 14.64
N THR A 176 -1.94 6.75 15.02
CA THR A 176 -1.65 5.38 14.58
C THR A 176 -2.05 5.19 13.11
N PRO A 177 -1.39 4.30 12.36
CA PRO A 177 -1.80 3.97 10.99
C PRO A 177 -3.26 3.52 10.88
N LYS A 178 -3.78 2.87 11.93
CA LYS A 178 -5.20 2.47 12.01
C LYS A 178 -6.12 3.69 12.04
N GLU A 179 -5.86 4.66 12.91
CA GLU A 179 -6.65 5.90 12.98
C GLU A 179 -6.56 6.71 11.69
N VAL A 180 -5.38 6.77 11.07
CA VAL A 180 -5.20 7.40 9.76
C VAL A 180 -6.10 6.73 8.73
N ARG A 181 -6.07 5.40 8.63
CA ARG A 181 -6.90 4.64 7.70
C ARG A 181 -8.40 4.88 7.93
N GLU A 182 -8.85 4.83 9.17
CA GLU A 182 -10.26 5.09 9.53
C GLU A 182 -10.73 6.49 9.13
N ARG A 183 -9.85 7.51 9.25
CA ARG A 183 -10.17 8.87 8.79
C ARG A 183 -10.27 8.94 7.27
N LEU A 184 -9.35 8.30 6.54
CA LEU A 184 -9.35 8.29 5.07
C LEU A 184 -10.57 7.56 4.50
N GLU A 185 -10.99 6.46 5.13
CA GLU A 185 -12.16 5.68 4.72
C GLU A 185 -13.48 6.47 4.80
N ARG A 186 -13.60 7.38 5.78
CA ARG A 186 -14.77 8.25 5.95
C ARG A 186 -14.93 9.31 4.85
N ILE A 187 -13.91 9.56 4.04
CA ILE A 187 -13.98 10.58 2.99
C ILE A 187 -14.94 10.10 1.89
N PRO A 188 -16.00 10.86 1.58
CA PRO A 188 -16.94 10.47 0.54
C PRO A 188 -16.34 10.66 -0.86
N ASN A 189 -16.80 9.85 -1.82
CA ASN A 189 -16.29 9.84 -3.20
C ASN A 189 -16.39 11.19 -3.92
N GLU A 190 -17.42 11.98 -3.61
CA GLU A 190 -17.61 13.34 -4.16
C GLU A 190 -16.50 14.30 -3.74
N ASP A 191 -16.05 14.22 -2.47
CA ASP A 191 -15.00 15.09 -1.93
C ASP A 191 -13.61 14.65 -2.44
N LEU A 192 -13.43 13.37 -2.77
CA LEU A 192 -12.17 12.87 -3.35
C LEU A 192 -11.89 13.45 -4.74
N ARG A 193 -12.92 13.60 -5.58
CA ARG A 193 -12.77 14.18 -6.91
C ARG A 193 -12.28 15.62 -6.86
N VAL A 194 -12.82 16.41 -5.92
CA VAL A 194 -12.39 17.80 -5.65
C VAL A 194 -10.92 17.87 -5.20
N LEU A 195 -10.40 16.80 -4.59
CA LEU A 195 -9.00 16.69 -4.18
C LEU A 195 -8.08 16.10 -5.26
N GLY A 196 -8.62 15.80 -6.45
CA GLY A 196 -7.87 15.22 -7.57
C GLY A 196 -7.68 13.71 -7.50
N MET A 197 -8.51 13.00 -6.72
CA MET A 197 -8.45 11.55 -6.61
C MET A 197 -9.66 10.89 -7.28
N ASN A 198 -9.39 9.86 -8.08
CA ASN A 198 -10.44 9.05 -8.67
C ASN A 198 -10.80 7.88 -7.72
N PRO A 199 -12.02 7.88 -7.13
CA PRO A 199 -12.44 6.86 -6.16
C PRO A 199 -12.61 5.46 -6.74
N GLU A 200 -12.65 5.29 -8.06
CA GLU A 200 -12.78 3.96 -8.68
C GLU A 200 -11.45 3.21 -8.75
N VAL A 201 -10.33 3.95 -8.76
CA VAL A 201 -8.99 3.38 -9.01
C VAL A 201 -7.97 3.74 -7.93
N ALA A 202 -8.24 4.72 -7.08
CA ALA A 202 -7.29 5.20 -6.08
C ALA A 202 -8.00 5.76 -4.84
N ARG A 203 -8.64 4.86 -4.07
CA ARG A 203 -9.19 5.23 -2.76
C ARG A 203 -8.05 5.49 -1.75
N PRO A 204 -8.15 6.53 -0.91
CA PRO A 204 -7.05 6.96 -0.05
C PRO A 204 -6.73 5.96 1.06
N GLU A 205 -7.71 5.20 1.56
CA GLU A 205 -7.51 4.16 2.57
C GLU A 205 -6.59 3.02 2.08
N TRP A 206 -6.43 2.85 0.76
CA TRP A 206 -5.51 1.86 0.19
C TRP A 206 -4.03 2.29 0.29
N MET A 207 -3.75 3.56 0.56
CA MET A 207 -2.40 4.04 0.87
C MET A 207 -1.91 3.55 2.24
N VAL A 208 -2.83 3.04 3.08
CA VAL A 208 -2.51 2.34 4.32
C VAL A 208 -2.71 0.84 4.09
N LEU A 209 -1.60 0.13 3.91
CA LEU A 209 -1.54 -1.27 3.54
C LEU A 209 -2.10 -2.15 4.66
N THR A 210 -3.03 -3.04 4.30
CA THR A 210 -3.48 -4.15 5.16
C THR A 210 -3.06 -5.51 4.60
N ALA A 211 -2.65 -5.55 3.34
CA ALA A 211 -2.05 -6.70 2.67
C ALA A 211 -0.86 -6.19 1.86
N LEU A 212 0.23 -6.95 1.86
CA LEU A 212 1.43 -6.67 1.08
C LEU A 212 1.52 -7.70 -0.05
N LEU A 213 1.64 -7.22 -1.28
CA LEU A 213 1.83 -8.08 -2.45
C LEU A 213 3.29 -8.58 -2.49
N VAL A 214 3.47 -9.89 -2.68
CA VAL A 214 4.79 -10.51 -2.76
C VAL A 214 5.12 -10.83 -4.22
N PRO A 215 6.26 -10.35 -4.74
CA PRO A 215 6.63 -10.61 -6.12
C PRO A 215 6.92 -12.10 -6.36
N PRO A 216 6.68 -12.58 -7.60
CA PRO A 216 7.01 -13.94 -8.00
C PRO A 216 8.47 -14.30 -7.76
N VAL A 217 8.76 -15.61 -7.64
CA VAL A 217 10.13 -16.12 -7.48
C VAL A 217 10.99 -15.81 -8.70
N THR A 218 10.39 -15.70 -9.89
CA THR A 218 11.10 -15.33 -11.13
C THR A 218 11.71 -13.92 -11.09
N VAL A 219 11.22 -13.03 -10.22
CA VAL A 219 11.74 -11.68 -10.00
C VAL A 219 12.74 -11.64 -8.83
N ARG A 220 12.81 -12.73 -8.06
CA ARG A 220 13.62 -12.89 -6.84
C ARG A 220 14.56 -14.10 -6.98
N PRO A 221 15.53 -14.07 -7.91
CA PRO A 221 16.38 -15.21 -8.18
C PRO A 221 17.42 -15.41 -7.07
N SER A 222 17.61 -16.66 -6.65
CA SER A 222 18.71 -17.05 -5.77
C SER A 222 19.98 -17.35 -6.56
N ILE A 223 21.16 -17.07 -5.99
CA ILE A 223 22.44 -17.51 -6.54
C ILE A 223 23.00 -18.67 -5.70
N THR A 224 23.62 -19.65 -6.34
CA THR A 224 24.40 -20.68 -5.63
C THR A 224 25.87 -20.29 -5.67
N LEU A 225 26.49 -20.19 -4.50
CA LEU A 225 27.91 -19.89 -4.35
C LEU A 225 28.77 -21.12 -4.69
N GLU A 226 30.06 -20.91 -4.94
CA GLU A 226 31.00 -22.00 -5.22
C GLU A 226 31.13 -23.00 -4.06
N SER A 227 30.80 -22.59 -2.83
CA SER A 227 30.73 -23.44 -1.64
C SER A 227 29.54 -24.42 -1.65
N GLY A 228 28.59 -24.24 -2.57
CA GLY A 228 27.32 -24.97 -2.61
C GLY A 228 26.21 -24.29 -1.80
N ASP A 229 26.51 -23.24 -1.05
CA ASP A 229 25.52 -22.47 -0.29
C ASP A 229 24.65 -21.63 -1.23
N ARG A 230 23.37 -21.50 -0.87
CA ARG A 230 22.44 -20.61 -1.57
C ARG A 230 22.46 -19.24 -0.92
N SER A 231 22.59 -18.20 -1.73
CA SER A 231 22.40 -16.81 -1.32
C SER A 231 21.14 -16.29 -1.98
N GLU A 232 20.20 -15.85 -1.14
CA GLU A 232 18.95 -15.25 -1.61
C GLU A 232 19.19 -13.81 -2.05
N ASP A 233 18.24 -13.28 -2.82
CA ASP A 233 18.25 -11.86 -3.19
C ASP A 233 17.79 -10.95 -2.04
N ASP A 234 18.12 -9.67 -2.14
CA ASP A 234 17.81 -8.66 -1.12
C ASP A 234 16.30 -8.49 -0.88
N LEU A 235 15.44 -8.65 -1.90
CA LEU A 235 13.98 -8.55 -1.70
C LEU A 235 13.50 -9.73 -0.87
N THR A 236 13.98 -10.94 -1.15
CA THR A 236 13.66 -12.12 -0.34
C THR A 236 14.12 -11.92 1.10
N HIS A 237 15.35 -11.49 1.33
CA HIS A 237 15.84 -11.20 2.68
C HIS A 237 14.98 -10.18 3.42
N LYS A 238 14.56 -9.10 2.75
CA LYS A 238 13.68 -8.10 3.35
C LYS A 238 12.27 -8.63 3.65
N LEU A 239 11.72 -9.44 2.76
CA LEU A 239 10.42 -10.08 2.96
C LEU A 239 10.44 -11.08 4.12
N VAL A 240 11.55 -11.78 4.34
CA VAL A 240 11.75 -12.65 5.52
C VAL A 240 11.63 -11.82 6.79
N ASP A 241 12.30 -10.66 6.87
CA ASP A 241 12.21 -9.78 8.03
C ASP A 241 10.77 -9.29 8.26
N VAL A 242 10.08 -8.86 7.20
CA VAL A 242 8.67 -8.42 7.26
C VAL A 242 7.79 -9.55 7.79
N LEU A 243 7.97 -10.79 7.32
CA LEU A 243 7.20 -11.94 7.79
C LEU A 243 7.45 -12.24 9.27
N ARG A 244 8.71 -12.29 9.70
CA ARG A 244 9.09 -12.57 11.09
C ARG A 244 8.50 -11.54 12.06
N ILE A 245 8.63 -10.25 11.75
CA ILE A 245 8.06 -9.21 12.63
C ILE A 245 6.53 -9.22 12.60
N ASN A 246 5.92 -9.50 11.45
CA ASN A 246 4.48 -9.58 11.30
C ASN A 246 3.86 -10.74 12.09
N GLN A 247 4.51 -11.92 12.09
CA GLN A 247 4.12 -13.06 12.91
C GLN A 247 4.26 -12.73 14.41
N ARG A 248 5.42 -12.22 14.82
CA ARG A 248 5.68 -11.84 16.21
C ARG A 248 4.67 -10.81 16.71
N LEU A 249 4.33 -9.81 15.90
CA LEU A 249 3.30 -8.82 16.22
C LEU A 249 1.93 -9.45 16.40
N ARG A 250 1.54 -10.37 15.49
CA ARG A 250 0.26 -11.09 15.58
C ARG A 250 0.17 -11.91 16.86
N GLU A 251 1.20 -12.71 17.16
CA GLU A 251 1.25 -13.56 18.36
C GLU A 251 1.19 -12.75 19.65
N ASN A 252 1.99 -11.68 19.76
CA ASN A 252 2.00 -10.84 20.96
C ASN A 252 0.66 -10.13 21.18
N ARG A 253 0.04 -9.62 20.10
CA ARG A 253 -1.29 -9.01 20.19
C ARG A 253 -2.35 -10.02 20.63
N ASP A 254 -2.36 -11.20 20.01
CA ASP A 254 -3.38 -12.23 20.26
C ASP A 254 -3.20 -12.86 21.65
N ALA A 255 -1.97 -12.88 22.18
CA ALA A 255 -1.65 -13.26 23.56
C ALA A 255 -2.00 -12.18 24.61
N GLY A 256 -2.48 -11.00 24.19
CA GLY A 256 -2.84 -9.92 25.10
C GLY A 256 -1.64 -9.20 25.72
N ALA A 257 -0.52 -9.12 24.99
CA ALA A 257 0.67 -8.39 25.46
C ALA A 257 0.36 -6.90 25.74
N PRO A 258 1.11 -6.26 26.66
CA PRO A 258 1.01 -4.83 26.92
C PRO A 258 1.06 -3.97 25.66
N GLN A 259 0.23 -2.91 25.61
CA GLN A 259 0.10 -2.04 24.45
C GLN A 259 1.44 -1.46 23.98
N LEU A 260 2.34 -1.09 24.89
CA LEU A 260 3.67 -0.57 24.56
C LEU A 260 4.48 -1.56 23.70
N ILE A 261 4.43 -2.85 24.03
CA ILE A 261 5.15 -3.91 23.27
C ILE A 261 4.54 -4.06 21.88
N VAL A 262 3.22 -4.02 21.78
CA VAL A 262 2.51 -4.11 20.49
C VAL A 262 2.83 -2.90 19.62
N GLU A 263 2.90 -1.71 20.20
CA GLU A 263 3.28 -0.47 19.51
C GLU A 263 4.74 -0.51 19.02
N ASP A 264 5.69 -0.97 19.84
CA ASP A 264 7.10 -1.12 19.43
C ASP A 264 7.25 -2.12 18.27
N LEU A 265 6.58 -3.27 18.34
CA LEU A 265 6.59 -4.26 17.25
C LEU A 265 5.92 -3.73 15.98
N TRP A 266 4.89 -2.90 16.13
CA TRP A 266 4.20 -2.26 15.00
C TRP A 266 5.08 -1.19 14.35
N GLU A 267 5.82 -0.39 15.11
CA GLU A 267 6.82 0.53 14.57
C GLU A 267 7.93 -0.22 13.82
N LEU A 268 8.38 -1.36 14.34
CA LEU A 268 9.38 -2.18 13.67
C LEU A 268 8.82 -2.78 12.36
N LEU A 269 7.58 -3.24 12.33
CA LEU A 269 6.90 -3.65 11.09
C LEU A 269 6.83 -2.48 10.08
N GLN A 270 6.47 -1.28 10.53
CA GLN A 270 6.45 -0.08 9.69
C GLN A 270 7.84 0.21 9.10
N TYR A 271 8.91 0.05 9.89
CA TYR A 271 10.29 0.22 9.42
C TYR A 271 10.67 -0.80 8.34
N HIS A 272 10.40 -2.10 8.55
CA HIS A 272 10.74 -3.13 7.56
C HIS A 272 9.97 -2.97 6.25
N VAL A 273 8.69 -2.60 6.31
CA VAL A 273 7.90 -2.31 5.09
C VAL A 273 8.38 -1.03 4.41
N THR A 274 8.77 0.00 5.17
CA THR A 274 9.30 1.25 4.58
C THR A 274 10.57 0.97 3.78
N THR A 275 11.53 0.28 4.39
CA THR A 275 12.82 -0.08 3.77
C THR A 275 12.69 -1.13 2.66
N TYR A 276 11.58 -1.88 2.61
CA TYR A 276 11.27 -2.73 1.46
C TYR A 276 10.90 -1.92 0.21
N PHE A 277 10.20 -0.80 0.37
CA PHE A 277 9.81 0.05 -0.76
C PHE A 277 10.87 1.09 -1.13
N ASP A 278 11.59 1.62 -0.13
CA ASP A 278 12.59 2.67 -0.31
C ASP A 278 13.67 2.53 0.78
N ASN A 279 14.85 2.03 0.38
CA ASN A 279 15.98 1.72 1.27
C ASN A 279 17.01 2.85 1.31
#